data_AF-A0A944GXH2-F1
#
_entry.id   AF-A0A944GXH2-F1
#
_cell.length_a   1.000
_cell.length_b   1.000
_cell.length_c   1.000
_cell.angle_alpha   90.00
_cell.angle_beta   90.00
_cell.angle_gamma   90.00
#
_symmetry.space_group_name_H-M   'P 1'
#
loop_
_entity.id
_entity.type
_entity.pdbx_description
1 polymer ?
#
loop_
_entity_poly.entity_id
_entity_poly.type
_entity_poly.pdbx_seq_one_letter_code
_entity_poly.pdbx_strand_id
1 'polypeptide(L)'
;MLNSSLKKEAIEKLKTALNKYESSSKALQNNAIKLHNTRNYGVDVIAKVEAYINTLANTPKEFEKSFDKVHVNLASFKTLSEISYDEKEMIKLAGGGSAAGVAAGVATAAFAPTAAMAIATTFGTASTGAAISGLSGAAATNAALAWLGGGALAAGGGGMAGGSALLALAGPIGWGIGAASLAAGGFFASKKNKEAAMKADRERVEIVKATKVLDATSEEIMNLRHSTQTLATKLEQSLISFNSLSKSVKSFTDFSQDQRDYLRAIINNTESLSALFMKEVGK
;
A
#
# COMPACT_ATOMS: atom_id res chain seq x y z
N MET A 1 6.68 -46.51 5.40
CA MET A 1 5.42 -45.91 4.90
C MET A 1 4.99 -44.66 5.70
N LEU A 2 5.18 -44.59 7.03
CA LEU A 2 4.80 -43.41 7.84
C LEU A 2 5.46 -42.07 7.47
N ASN A 3 6.74 -42.06 7.05
CA ASN A 3 7.44 -40.80 6.79
C ASN A 3 7.09 -40.16 5.42
N SER A 4 6.59 -40.93 4.45
CA SER A 4 6.16 -40.40 3.16
C SER A 4 4.80 -39.69 3.25
N SER A 5 3.90 -40.15 4.12
CA SER A 5 2.62 -39.46 4.37
C SER A 5 2.82 -38.13 5.11
N LEU A 6 3.72 -38.08 6.10
CA LEU A 6 4.07 -36.85 6.82
C LEU A 6 4.63 -35.77 5.88
N LYS A 7 5.53 -36.15 4.96
CA LYS A 7 6.05 -35.23 3.94
C LYS A 7 4.92 -34.67 3.06
N LYS A 8 4.03 -35.54 2.57
CA LYS A 8 2.91 -35.15 1.70
C LYS A 8 1.96 -34.19 2.42
N GLU A 9 1.61 -34.46 3.68
CA GLU A 9 0.75 -33.60 4.49
C GLU A 9 1.38 -32.21 4.74
N ALA A 10 2.67 -32.16 5.09
CA ALA A 10 3.36 -30.88 5.29
C ALA A 10 3.40 -30.02 4.02
N ILE A 11 3.59 -30.66 2.85
CA ILE A 11 3.58 -29.97 1.55
C ILE A 11 2.18 -29.43 1.20
N GLU A 12 1.12 -30.20 1.45
CA GLU A 12 -0.26 -29.71 1.21
C GLU A 12 -0.63 -28.53 2.13
N LYS A 13 -0.20 -28.58 3.40
CA LYS A 13 -0.36 -27.45 4.33
C LYS A 13 0.41 -26.21 3.88
N LEU A 14 1.65 -26.39 3.40
CA LEU A 14 2.45 -25.32 2.81
C LEU A 14 1.77 -24.71 1.58
N LYS A 15 1.26 -25.54 0.67
CA LYS A 15 0.52 -25.10 -0.52
C LYS A 15 -0.73 -24.29 -0.15
N THR A 16 -1.46 -24.71 0.87
CA THR A 16 -2.62 -23.97 1.37
C THR A 16 -2.22 -22.61 1.94
N ALA A 17 -1.12 -22.55 2.70
CA ALA A 17 -0.58 -21.30 3.21
C ALA A 17 -0.14 -20.36 2.08
N LEU A 18 0.50 -20.88 1.02
CA LEU A 18 0.87 -20.11 -0.17
C LEU A 18 -0.34 -19.54 -0.91
N ASN A 19 -1.42 -20.33 -1.10
CA ASN A 19 -2.63 -19.83 -1.75
C ASN A 19 -3.30 -18.71 -0.94
N LYS A 20 -3.31 -18.84 0.39
CA LYS A 20 -3.85 -17.80 1.28
C LYS A 20 -2.99 -16.53 1.23
N TYR A 21 -1.68 -16.71 1.27
CA TYR A 21 -0.70 -15.64 1.10
C TYR A 21 -0.92 -14.87 -0.21
N GLU A 22 -1.03 -15.58 -1.33
CA GLU A 22 -1.30 -15.00 -2.66
C GLU A 22 -2.56 -14.15 -2.67
N SER A 23 -3.63 -14.66 -2.05
CA SER A 23 -4.91 -13.96 -1.93
C SER A 23 -4.80 -12.67 -1.11
N SER A 24 -4.12 -12.73 0.03
CA SER A 24 -3.87 -11.57 0.90
C SER A 24 -2.97 -10.53 0.23
N SER A 25 -1.97 -10.96 -0.53
CA SER A 25 -1.09 -10.10 -1.32
C SER A 25 -1.84 -9.33 -2.40
N LYS A 26 -2.72 -10.02 -3.13
CA LYS A 26 -3.60 -9.40 -4.14
C LYS A 26 -4.58 -8.42 -3.51
N ALA A 27 -5.11 -8.74 -2.32
CA ALA A 27 -6.00 -7.84 -1.59
C ALA A 27 -5.27 -6.55 -1.16
N LEU A 28 -4.06 -6.67 -0.60
CA LEU A 28 -3.23 -5.53 -0.23
C LEU A 28 -2.97 -4.63 -1.45
N GLN A 29 -2.54 -5.22 -2.57
CA GLN A 29 -2.28 -4.49 -3.81
C GLN A 29 -3.52 -3.73 -4.29
N ASN A 30 -4.67 -4.41 -4.38
CA ASN A 30 -5.93 -3.78 -4.79
C ASN A 30 -6.35 -2.65 -3.85
N ASN A 31 -6.12 -2.80 -2.54
CA ASN A 31 -6.44 -1.77 -1.57
C ASN A 31 -5.50 -0.57 -1.67
N ALA A 32 -4.21 -0.78 -1.92
CA ALA A 32 -3.24 0.27 -2.19
C ALA A 32 -3.61 1.05 -3.46
N ILE A 33 -4.00 0.34 -4.53
CA ILE A 33 -4.50 0.95 -5.77
C ILE A 33 -5.70 1.86 -5.51
N LYS A 34 -6.69 1.33 -4.77
CA LYS A 34 -7.88 2.11 -4.42
C LYS A 34 -7.56 3.33 -3.55
N LEU A 35 -6.64 3.20 -2.59
CA LEU A 35 -6.20 4.33 -1.77
C LEU A 35 -5.54 5.41 -2.64
N HIS A 36 -4.65 5.03 -3.55
CA HIS A 36 -4.01 5.95 -4.46
C HIS A 36 -5.03 6.72 -5.31
N ASN A 37 -5.99 6.01 -5.92
CA ASN A 37 -7.03 6.62 -6.74
C ASN A 37 -7.96 7.54 -5.93
N THR A 38 -8.31 7.16 -4.70
CA THR A 38 -9.05 8.03 -3.76
C THR A 38 -8.26 9.29 -3.41
N ARG A 39 -6.94 9.20 -3.25
CA ARG A 39 -6.10 10.38 -3.00
C ARG A 39 -6.06 11.31 -4.21
N ASN A 40 -5.95 10.79 -5.43
CA ASN A 40 -6.05 11.59 -6.66
C ASN A 40 -7.38 12.33 -6.77
N TYR A 41 -8.51 11.67 -6.47
CA TYR A 41 -9.79 12.35 -6.35
C TYR A 41 -9.76 13.48 -5.31
N GLY A 42 -9.12 13.24 -4.15
CA GLY A 42 -8.89 14.28 -3.15
C GLY A 42 -8.07 15.47 -3.67
N VAL A 43 -7.04 15.23 -4.50
CA VAL A 43 -6.26 16.30 -5.18
C VAL A 43 -7.18 17.15 -6.05
N ASP A 44 -8.06 16.53 -6.83
CA ASP A 44 -9.02 17.26 -7.68
C ASP A 44 -10.00 18.10 -6.86
N VAL A 45 -10.45 17.59 -5.71
CA VAL A 45 -11.32 18.34 -4.78
C VAL A 45 -10.58 19.53 -4.19
N ILE A 46 -9.34 19.35 -3.75
CA ILE A 46 -8.49 20.43 -3.23
C ILE A 46 -8.30 21.52 -4.30
N ALA A 47 -8.02 21.12 -5.54
CA ALA A 47 -7.86 22.04 -6.66
C ALA A 47 -9.13 22.86 -6.93
N LYS A 48 -10.32 22.27 -6.78
CA LYS A 48 -11.60 23.00 -6.88
C LYS A 48 -11.75 24.05 -5.77
N VAL A 49 -11.34 23.72 -4.53
CA VAL A 49 -11.37 24.68 -3.41
C VAL A 49 -10.39 25.83 -3.67
N GLU A 50 -9.16 25.53 -4.08
CA GLU A 50 -8.14 26.53 -4.38
C GLU A 50 -8.57 27.45 -5.53
N ALA A 51 -9.11 26.87 -6.61
CA ALA A 51 -9.65 27.63 -7.73
C ALA A 51 -10.75 28.60 -7.28
N TYR A 52 -11.65 28.16 -6.40
CA TYR A 52 -12.67 29.04 -5.82
C TYR A 52 -12.07 30.20 -5.03
N ILE A 53 -11.12 29.92 -4.13
CA ILE A 53 -10.44 30.94 -3.32
C ILE A 53 -9.73 31.97 -4.19
N ASN A 54 -9.08 31.53 -5.27
CA ASN A 54 -8.39 32.41 -6.21
C ASN A 54 -9.34 33.34 -6.97
N THR A 55 -10.65 33.07 -6.98
CA THR A 55 -11.64 34.01 -7.54
C THR A 55 -12.06 35.11 -6.57
N LEU A 56 -11.73 35.00 -5.28
CA LEU A 56 -12.15 35.94 -4.25
C LEU A 56 -11.13 37.07 -4.08
N ALA A 57 -11.62 38.31 -4.03
CA ALA A 57 -10.83 39.45 -3.60
C ALA A 57 -10.68 39.49 -2.07
N ASN A 58 -9.63 40.13 -1.59
CA ASN A 58 -9.38 40.40 -0.16
C ASN A 58 -9.36 39.15 0.73
N THR A 59 -8.81 38.04 0.23
CA THR A 59 -8.65 36.81 1.02
C THR A 59 -7.67 37.00 2.19
N PRO A 60 -7.94 36.41 3.37
CA PRO A 60 -7.03 36.49 4.51
C PRO A 60 -5.69 35.80 4.24
N LYS A 61 -4.58 36.37 4.73
CA LYS A 61 -3.23 35.75 4.66
C LYS A 61 -3.13 34.37 5.30
N GLU A 62 -4.02 34.06 6.23
CA GLU A 62 -4.12 32.74 6.86
C GLU A 62 -4.52 31.65 5.85
N PHE A 63 -5.27 31.98 4.79
CA PHE A 63 -5.61 31.01 3.74
C PHE A 63 -4.40 30.65 2.91
N GLU A 64 -3.59 31.64 2.53
CA GLU A 64 -2.32 31.46 1.81
C GLU A 64 -1.40 30.48 2.58
N LYS A 65 -1.22 30.70 3.88
CA LYS A 65 -0.42 29.79 4.73
C LYS A 65 -0.95 28.36 4.78
N SER A 66 -2.27 28.17 4.78
CA SER A 66 -2.85 26.82 4.71
C SER A 66 -2.59 26.19 3.34
N PHE A 67 -2.68 26.95 2.25
CA PHE A 67 -2.37 26.45 0.92
C PHE A 67 -0.88 26.14 0.72
N ASP A 68 0.04 26.89 1.32
CA ASP A 68 1.48 26.55 1.31
C ASP A 68 1.72 25.13 1.86
N LYS A 69 1.09 24.79 2.99
CA LYS A 69 1.18 23.45 3.58
C LYS A 69 0.52 22.40 2.70
N VAL A 70 -0.64 22.71 2.13
CA VAL A 70 -1.34 21.82 1.19
C VAL A 70 -0.45 21.53 0.00
N HIS A 71 0.18 22.53 -0.61
CA HIS A 71 1.07 22.37 -1.76
C HIS A 71 2.28 21.51 -1.42
N VAL A 72 2.88 21.66 -0.23
CA VAL A 72 3.96 20.77 0.23
C VAL A 72 3.50 19.31 0.30
N ASN A 73 2.32 19.05 0.86
CA ASN A 73 1.75 17.71 0.96
C ASN A 73 1.40 17.13 -0.42
N LEU A 74 0.84 17.95 -1.31
CA LEU A 74 0.50 17.55 -2.68
C LEU A 74 1.74 17.24 -3.52
N ALA A 75 2.77 18.08 -3.44
CA ALA A 75 4.04 17.87 -4.13
C ALA A 75 4.70 16.56 -3.64
N SER A 76 4.74 16.35 -2.33
CA SER A 76 5.26 15.12 -1.73
C SER A 76 4.48 13.90 -2.22
N PHE A 77 3.14 13.95 -2.21
CA PHE A 77 2.30 12.84 -2.70
C PHE A 77 2.55 12.55 -4.18
N LYS A 78 2.61 13.58 -5.02
CA LYS A 78 2.83 13.44 -6.46
C LYS A 78 4.20 12.84 -6.77
N THR A 79 5.26 13.34 -6.15
CA THR A 79 6.62 12.80 -6.33
C THR A 79 6.68 11.32 -5.91
N LEU A 80 6.10 10.96 -4.78
CA LEU A 80 6.09 9.57 -4.32
C LEU A 80 5.26 8.65 -5.21
N SER A 81 4.14 9.15 -5.73
CA SER A 81 3.32 8.43 -6.69
C SER A 81 4.04 8.22 -8.02
N GLU A 82 4.71 9.23 -8.55
CA GLU A 82 5.37 9.12 -9.87
C GLU A 82 6.61 8.22 -9.82
N ILE A 83 7.38 8.25 -8.72
CA ILE A 83 8.58 7.44 -8.54
C ILE A 83 8.25 5.96 -8.33
N SER A 84 7.16 5.69 -7.61
CA SER A 84 6.89 4.35 -7.09
C SER A 84 5.69 3.68 -7.76
N TYR A 85 4.73 4.45 -8.27
CA TYR A 85 3.39 3.96 -8.57
C TYR A 85 2.97 4.36 -10.00
N ASP A 86 3.48 3.65 -11.00
CA ASP A 86 2.88 3.66 -12.34
C ASP A 86 1.68 2.70 -12.34
N GLU A 87 0.46 3.24 -12.30
CA GLU A 87 -0.77 2.44 -12.28
C GLU A 87 -0.84 1.44 -13.45
N LYS A 88 -0.38 1.81 -14.66
CA LYS A 88 -0.41 0.92 -15.83
C LYS A 88 0.61 -0.19 -15.70
N GLU A 89 1.81 0.12 -15.22
CA GLU A 89 2.83 -0.89 -14.93
C GLU A 89 2.34 -1.82 -13.82
N MET A 90 1.82 -1.27 -12.73
CA MET A 90 1.29 -2.02 -11.58
C MET A 90 0.14 -2.94 -11.96
N ILE A 91 -0.80 -2.48 -12.80
CA ILE A 91 -1.90 -3.31 -13.33
C ILE A 91 -1.36 -4.39 -14.28
N LYS A 92 -0.37 -4.08 -15.11
CA LYS A 92 0.27 -5.05 -16.02
C LYS A 92 1.04 -6.13 -15.25
N LEU A 93 1.79 -5.74 -14.22
CA LEU A 93 2.51 -6.62 -13.29
C LEU A 93 1.55 -7.41 -12.37
N ALA A 94 0.33 -6.92 -12.13
CA ALA A 94 -0.75 -7.60 -11.39
C ALA A 94 -1.54 -8.63 -12.24
N GLY A 95 -1.15 -8.85 -13.49
CA GLY A 95 -1.81 -9.81 -14.39
C GLY A 95 -2.99 -9.26 -15.21
N GLY A 96 -3.15 -7.93 -15.29
CA GLY A 96 -4.17 -7.28 -16.13
C GLY A 96 -3.73 -6.97 -17.57
N GLY A 97 -2.43 -7.14 -17.89
CA GLY A 97 -1.90 -6.96 -19.24
C GLY A 97 -1.40 -8.28 -19.80
N SER A 98 -1.69 -8.54 -21.07
CA SER A 98 -1.22 -9.70 -21.84
C SER A 98 0.31 -9.86 -21.77
N ALA A 99 0.79 -10.63 -20.80
CA ALA A 99 2.13 -11.17 -20.80
C ALA A 99 2.15 -12.35 -21.77
N ALA A 100 2.34 -12.03 -23.06
CA ALA A 100 2.71 -13.02 -24.06
C ALA A 100 4.05 -13.64 -23.63
N GLY A 101 3.98 -14.86 -23.11
CA GLY A 101 5.12 -15.78 -23.02
C GLY A 101 5.72 -15.99 -21.63
N VAL A 102 5.11 -16.85 -20.82
CA VAL A 102 5.86 -17.88 -20.08
C VAL A 102 5.02 -19.17 -20.10
N ALA A 103 5.44 -20.10 -20.93
CA ALA A 103 4.90 -21.45 -21.03
C ALA A 103 5.37 -22.28 -19.83
N ALA A 104 4.44 -22.64 -18.94
CA ALA A 104 4.31 -23.90 -18.20
C ALA A 104 3.34 -23.65 -17.04
N GLY A 105 2.24 -24.41 -17.01
CA GLY A 105 1.06 -24.15 -16.19
C GLY A 105 1.30 -23.89 -14.70
N VAL A 106 0.39 -23.08 -14.14
CA VAL A 106 0.31 -22.58 -12.74
C VAL A 106 1.24 -21.40 -12.42
N ALA A 107 1.21 -20.35 -13.25
CA ALA A 107 1.79 -19.04 -12.92
C ALA A 107 0.67 -17.97 -12.86
N THR A 108 -0.01 -17.87 -11.72
CA THR A 108 -0.87 -16.72 -11.44
C THR A 108 0.01 -15.51 -11.07
N ALA A 109 -0.17 -14.42 -11.80
CA ALA A 109 0.60 -13.17 -11.73
C ALA A 109 0.32 -12.38 -10.43
N ALA A 110 0.63 -12.95 -9.28
CA ALA A 110 0.35 -12.35 -7.99
C ALA A 110 1.59 -11.65 -7.44
N PHE A 111 1.51 -10.32 -7.31
CA PHE A 111 2.40 -9.49 -6.50
C PHE A 111 3.87 -9.44 -6.95
N ALA A 112 4.11 -9.02 -8.19
CA ALA A 112 5.46 -8.87 -8.70
C ALA A 112 6.37 -8.05 -7.75
N PRO A 113 7.66 -8.40 -7.60
CA PRO A 113 8.55 -7.76 -6.63
C PRO A 113 8.61 -6.23 -6.71
N THR A 114 8.57 -5.68 -7.92
CA THR A 114 8.52 -4.23 -8.15
C THR A 114 7.28 -3.60 -7.52
N ALA A 115 6.12 -4.23 -7.70
CA ALA A 115 4.85 -3.73 -7.18
C ALA A 115 4.79 -3.78 -5.65
N ALA A 116 5.32 -4.84 -5.05
CA ALA A 116 5.45 -4.96 -3.61
C ALA A 116 6.32 -3.84 -3.01
N MET A 117 7.48 -3.61 -3.61
CA MET A 117 8.44 -2.59 -3.18
C MET A 117 7.91 -1.17 -3.36
N ALA A 118 7.20 -0.91 -4.45
CA ALA A 118 6.49 0.33 -4.69
C ALA A 118 5.51 0.66 -3.56
N ILE A 119 4.63 -0.29 -3.23
CA ILE A 119 3.64 -0.12 -2.16
C ILE A 119 4.34 0.12 -0.81
N ALA A 120 5.35 -0.69 -0.48
CA ALA A 120 6.11 -0.52 0.75
C ALA A 120 6.83 0.82 0.82
N THR A 121 7.33 1.34 -0.30
CA THR A 121 8.02 2.64 -0.35
C THR A 121 7.05 3.81 -0.24
N THR A 122 5.91 3.76 -0.94
CA THR A 122 4.94 4.86 -0.94
C THR A 122 4.15 4.96 0.35
N PHE A 123 3.81 3.82 0.96
CA PHE A 123 2.89 3.78 2.09
C PHE A 123 3.54 3.27 3.38
N GLY A 124 4.68 2.60 3.31
CA GLY A 124 5.25 1.93 4.47
C GLY A 124 6.08 2.82 5.38
N THR A 125 6.15 2.43 6.64
CA THR A 125 7.08 3.00 7.62
C THR A 125 8.24 2.05 7.91
N ALA A 126 9.44 2.59 8.09
CA ALA A 126 10.54 1.87 8.67
C ALA A 126 10.24 1.58 10.15
N SER A 127 10.91 0.59 10.75
CA SER A 127 10.69 0.22 12.17
C SER A 127 11.02 1.31 13.19
N THR A 128 11.64 2.42 12.77
CA THR A 128 11.84 3.63 13.57
C THR A 128 10.65 4.58 13.53
N GLY A 129 9.59 4.24 12.78
CA GLY A 129 8.46 5.11 12.48
C GLY A 129 8.75 6.15 11.41
N ALA A 130 9.92 6.10 10.77
CA ALA A 130 10.30 6.98 9.68
C ALA A 130 9.66 6.54 8.37
N ALA A 131 9.31 7.52 7.55
CA ALA A 131 8.80 7.31 6.21
C ALA A 131 9.77 6.56 5.30
N ILE A 132 9.38 5.41 4.75
CA ILE A 132 10.23 4.71 3.76
C ILE A 132 10.39 5.59 2.51
N SER A 133 9.34 6.32 2.19
CA SER A 133 9.28 7.31 1.12
C SER A 133 10.32 8.43 1.25
N GLY A 134 10.75 8.75 2.48
CA GLY A 134 11.80 9.73 2.77
C GLY A 134 13.21 9.16 2.79
N LEU A 135 13.36 7.84 2.62
CA LEU A 135 14.66 7.17 2.53
C LEU A 135 15.12 7.09 1.07
N SER A 136 16.42 6.86 0.86
CA SER A 136 16.96 6.65 -0.48
C SER A 136 17.99 5.51 -0.50
N GLY A 137 18.25 4.98 -1.70
CA GLY A 137 19.23 3.93 -1.93
C GLY A 137 18.99 2.68 -1.09
N ALA A 138 20.06 2.11 -0.54
CA ALA A 138 20.01 0.88 0.24
C ALA A 138 19.11 0.99 1.48
N ALA A 139 19.00 2.17 2.10
CA ALA A 139 18.14 2.36 3.27
C ALA A 139 16.66 2.20 2.92
N ALA A 140 16.21 2.79 1.80
CA ALA A 140 14.84 2.64 1.31
C ALA A 140 14.54 1.18 0.95
N THR A 141 15.42 0.53 0.19
CA THR A 141 15.25 -0.87 -0.20
C THR A 141 15.18 -1.78 1.02
N ASN A 142 16.05 -1.59 2.01
CA ASN A 142 16.10 -2.39 3.22
C ASN A 142 14.87 -2.18 4.11
N ALA A 143 14.42 -0.94 4.26
CA ALA A 143 13.21 -0.64 5.01
C ALA A 143 11.96 -1.20 4.32
N ALA A 144 11.86 -1.09 3.00
CA ALA A 144 10.78 -1.69 2.21
C ALA A 144 10.77 -3.22 2.31
N LEU A 145 11.93 -3.87 2.22
CA LEU A 145 12.05 -5.32 2.46
C LEU A 145 11.67 -5.69 3.88
N ALA A 146 12.12 -4.93 4.89
CA ALA A 146 11.76 -5.21 6.26
C ALA A 146 10.24 -5.04 6.49
N TRP A 147 9.63 -4.02 5.91
CA TRP A 147 8.18 -3.78 5.96
C TRP A 147 7.41 -4.93 5.31
N LEU A 148 7.81 -5.35 4.10
CA LEU A 148 7.26 -6.52 3.42
C LEU A 148 7.46 -7.81 4.25
N GLY A 149 8.59 -7.93 4.93
CA GLY A 149 8.91 -9.03 5.82
C GLY A 149 8.20 -9.02 7.17
N GLY A 150 7.27 -8.10 7.43
CA GLY A 150 6.56 -8.04 8.71
C GLY A 150 7.24 -7.22 9.79
N GLY A 151 8.09 -6.27 9.41
CA GLY A 151 8.85 -5.44 10.31
C GLY A 151 10.18 -6.05 10.73
N ALA A 152 10.91 -5.35 11.61
CA ALA A 152 12.20 -5.78 12.10
C ALA A 152 12.13 -7.15 12.80
N LEU A 153 13.21 -7.92 12.71
CA LEU A 153 13.35 -9.19 13.44
C LEU A 153 13.15 -9.01 14.95
N ALA A 154 13.61 -7.87 15.48
CA ALA A 154 13.43 -7.49 16.88
C ALA A 154 11.97 -7.25 17.29
N ALA A 155 11.09 -6.91 16.34
CA ALA A 155 9.65 -6.77 16.55
C ALA A 155 8.89 -8.10 16.31
N GLY A 156 9.61 -9.21 16.14
CA GLY A 156 9.03 -10.51 15.81
C GLY A 156 8.71 -10.72 14.34
N GLY A 157 9.10 -9.77 13.48
CA GLY A 157 8.97 -9.86 12.02
C GLY A 157 10.06 -10.74 11.37
N GLY A 158 9.93 -11.02 10.08
CA GLY A 158 10.95 -11.70 9.29
C GLY A 158 12.11 -10.77 8.85
N GLY A 159 11.97 -9.46 9.05
CA GLY A 159 12.94 -8.46 8.62
C GLY A 159 13.20 -8.49 7.12
N MET A 160 14.34 -7.95 6.69
CA MET A 160 14.73 -7.98 5.28
C MET A 160 14.80 -9.40 4.72
N ALA A 161 15.21 -10.38 5.52
CA ALA A 161 15.26 -11.78 5.08
C ALA A 161 13.86 -12.32 4.77
N GLY A 162 12.88 -12.01 5.62
CA GLY A 162 11.47 -12.30 5.41
C GLY A 162 10.93 -11.60 4.16
N GLY A 163 11.26 -10.32 3.96
CA GLY A 163 10.86 -9.57 2.76
C GLY A 163 11.51 -10.08 1.49
N SER A 164 12.79 -10.42 1.51
CA SER A 164 13.47 -11.00 0.35
C SER A 164 12.91 -12.39 0.02
N ALA A 165 12.64 -13.20 1.05
CA ALA A 165 11.93 -14.46 0.87
C ALA A 165 10.52 -14.22 0.28
N LEU A 166 9.81 -13.19 0.75
CA LEU A 166 8.52 -12.76 0.21
C LEU A 166 8.58 -12.45 -1.28
N LEU A 167 9.52 -11.60 -1.68
CA LEU A 167 9.69 -11.20 -3.07
C LEU A 167 10.12 -12.38 -3.93
N ALA A 168 10.97 -13.26 -3.39
CA ALA A 168 11.35 -14.50 -4.06
C ALA A 168 10.13 -15.39 -4.29
N LEU A 169 9.25 -15.54 -3.27
CA LEU A 169 8.00 -16.31 -3.35
C LEU A 169 7.00 -15.73 -4.36
N ALA A 170 7.01 -14.41 -4.56
CA ALA A 170 6.10 -13.71 -5.48
C ALA A 170 6.55 -13.71 -6.96
N GLY A 171 7.72 -14.28 -7.27
CA GLY A 171 8.16 -14.56 -8.63
C GLY A 171 7.78 -15.96 -9.11
N PRO A 172 7.85 -16.26 -10.43
CA PRO A 172 7.65 -17.62 -10.97
C PRO A 172 8.63 -18.65 -10.37
N ILE A 173 9.75 -18.17 -9.79
CA ILE A 173 10.80 -18.96 -9.13
C ILE A 173 10.49 -19.24 -7.65
N GLY A 174 9.52 -18.53 -7.06
CA GLY A 174 9.15 -18.65 -5.64
C GLY A 174 8.66 -20.02 -5.19
N TRP A 175 8.19 -20.80 -6.15
CA TRP A 175 7.90 -22.22 -5.95
C TRP A 175 9.15 -23.07 -5.67
N GLY A 176 10.35 -22.54 -5.91
CA GLY A 176 11.63 -23.26 -5.87
C GLY A 176 12.03 -23.80 -4.50
N ILE A 177 11.62 -23.18 -3.39
CA ILE A 177 12.05 -23.67 -2.08
C ILE A 177 11.28 -24.96 -1.70
N GLY A 178 10.02 -25.07 -2.13
CA GLY A 178 9.26 -26.31 -2.15
C GLY A 178 9.65 -27.24 -3.31
N ALA A 179 9.77 -26.72 -4.55
CA ALA A 179 9.95 -27.51 -5.77
C ALA A 179 11.34 -28.13 -5.94
N ALA A 180 12.42 -27.45 -5.55
CA ALA A 180 13.77 -28.03 -5.63
C ALA A 180 13.93 -29.22 -4.65
N SER A 181 13.24 -29.18 -3.51
CA SER A 181 13.17 -30.33 -2.58
C SER A 181 12.14 -31.38 -3.01
N LEU A 182 11.20 -31.04 -3.90
CA LEU A 182 10.31 -31.97 -4.59
C LEU A 182 11.01 -32.74 -5.72
N ALA A 183 11.98 -32.13 -6.43
CA ALA A 183 12.67 -32.74 -7.56
C ALA A 183 13.90 -33.60 -7.16
N ALA A 184 14.64 -33.24 -6.12
CA ALA A 184 15.88 -33.96 -5.73
C ALA A 184 15.65 -35.24 -4.88
N GLY A 185 14.40 -35.59 -4.59
CA GLY A 185 14.04 -36.68 -3.67
C GLY A 185 13.81 -38.04 -4.33
N GLY A 186 14.75 -38.51 -5.16
CA GLY A 186 14.73 -39.88 -5.67
C GLY A 186 14.78 -40.91 -4.54
N PHE A 187 13.70 -41.70 -4.44
CA PHE A 187 13.49 -43.02 -3.80
C PHE A 187 14.12 -43.42 -2.43
N PHE A 188 15.06 -42.68 -1.80
CA PHE A 188 15.80 -43.22 -0.64
C PHE A 188 15.83 -42.34 0.62
N ALA A 189 15.63 -43.03 1.75
CA ALA A 189 15.80 -42.64 3.16
C ALA A 189 14.64 -41.89 3.86
N SER A 190 13.98 -42.58 4.79
CA SER A 190 12.99 -42.09 5.76
C SER A 190 13.43 -40.86 6.57
N LYS A 191 14.74 -40.67 6.82
CA LYS A 191 15.29 -39.46 7.45
C LYS A 191 15.12 -38.21 6.58
N LYS A 192 15.36 -38.31 5.27
CA LYS A 192 15.21 -37.19 4.32
C LYS A 192 13.75 -36.73 4.19
N ASN A 193 12.79 -37.65 4.34
CA ASN A 193 11.37 -37.30 4.34
C ASN A 193 10.93 -36.53 5.59
N LYS A 194 11.45 -36.88 6.77
CA LYS A 194 11.19 -36.13 8.02
C LYS A 194 11.80 -34.74 7.95
N GLU A 195 13.02 -34.62 7.45
CA GLU A 195 13.71 -33.34 7.27
C GLU A 195 12.99 -32.43 6.25
N ALA A 196 12.54 -32.99 5.13
CA ALA A 196 11.72 -32.27 4.15
C ALA A 196 10.38 -31.78 4.75
N ALA A 197 9.71 -32.62 5.55
CA ALA A 197 8.48 -32.22 6.25
C ALA A 197 8.74 -31.08 7.25
N MET A 198 9.81 -31.18 8.05
CA MET A 198 10.21 -30.12 8.98
C MET A 198 10.55 -28.82 8.27
N LYS A 199 11.22 -28.88 7.11
CA LYS A 199 11.53 -27.71 6.30
C LYS A 199 10.26 -27.05 5.75
N ALA A 200 9.35 -27.85 5.19
CA ALA A 200 8.05 -27.36 4.70
C ALA A 200 7.22 -26.72 5.81
N ASP A 201 7.21 -27.29 7.02
CA ASP A 201 6.50 -26.71 8.15
C ASP A 201 7.14 -25.39 8.63
N ARG A 202 8.48 -25.27 8.62
CA ARG A 202 9.17 -24.01 8.93
C ARG A 202 8.81 -22.91 7.94
N GLU A 203 8.88 -23.22 6.64
CA GLU A 203 8.49 -22.28 5.58
C GLU A 203 7.02 -21.88 5.70
N ARG A 204 6.15 -22.84 6.00
CA ARG A 204 4.73 -22.59 6.21
C ARG A 204 4.50 -21.59 7.35
N VAL A 205 5.22 -21.73 8.47
CA VAL A 205 5.11 -20.80 9.61
C VAL A 205 5.50 -19.38 9.20
N GLU A 206 6.59 -19.21 8.45
CA GLU A 206 7.02 -17.90 7.96
C GLU A 206 6.01 -17.29 6.96
N ILE A 207 5.46 -18.08 6.04
CA ILE A 207 4.40 -17.63 5.11
C ILE A 207 3.13 -17.21 5.86
N VAL A 208 2.74 -17.95 6.91
CA VAL A 208 1.57 -17.60 7.73
C VAL A 208 1.81 -16.28 8.48
N LYS A 209 3.00 -16.05 9.03
CA LYS A 209 3.35 -14.76 9.65
C LYS A 209 3.28 -13.62 8.64
N ALA A 210 3.90 -13.78 7.47
CA ALA A 210 3.86 -12.78 6.41
C ALA A 210 2.42 -12.48 5.95
N THR A 211 1.59 -13.52 5.81
CA THR A 211 0.16 -13.37 5.48
C THR A 211 -0.57 -12.49 6.50
N LYS A 212 -0.30 -12.68 7.80
CA LYS A 212 -0.94 -11.89 8.87
C LYS A 212 -0.56 -10.41 8.81
N VAL A 213 0.71 -10.12 8.48
CA VAL A 213 1.17 -8.75 8.25
C VAL A 213 0.47 -8.13 7.05
N LEU A 214 0.41 -8.84 5.92
CA LEU A 214 -0.29 -8.35 4.73
C LEU A 214 -1.77 -8.05 5.03
N ASP A 215 -2.44 -8.94 5.77
CA ASP A 215 -3.85 -8.75 6.17
C ASP A 215 -4.01 -7.50 7.05
N ALA A 216 -3.18 -7.32 8.08
CA ALA A 216 -3.24 -6.15 8.97
C ALA A 216 -2.94 -4.84 8.23
N THR A 217 -1.90 -4.85 7.39
CA THR A 217 -1.53 -3.71 6.53
C THR A 217 -2.67 -3.36 5.56
N SER A 218 -3.30 -4.38 4.97
CA SER A 218 -4.43 -4.21 4.07
C SER A 218 -5.61 -3.54 4.78
N GLU A 219 -5.86 -3.89 6.04
CA GLU A 219 -6.89 -3.27 6.88
C GLU A 219 -6.58 -1.80 7.19
N GLU A 220 -5.33 -1.48 7.54
CA GLU A 220 -4.89 -0.09 7.73
C GLU A 220 -5.04 0.75 6.46
N ILE A 221 -4.65 0.24 5.29
CA ILE A 221 -4.86 0.91 4.00
C ILE A 221 -6.35 1.14 3.74
N MET A 222 -7.21 0.17 4.05
CA MET A 222 -8.66 0.32 3.89
C MET A 222 -9.22 1.42 4.80
N ASN A 223 -8.79 1.48 6.05
CA ASN A 223 -9.22 2.51 7.01
C ASN A 223 -8.75 3.90 6.58
N LEU A 224 -7.51 4.01 6.10
CA LEU A 224 -6.96 5.25 5.57
C LEU A 224 -7.69 5.68 4.30
N ARG A 225 -8.01 4.74 3.40
CA ARG A 225 -8.82 5.00 2.20
C ARG A 225 -10.19 5.52 2.59
N HIS A 226 -10.87 4.86 3.53
CA HIS A 226 -12.19 5.28 3.97
C HIS A 226 -12.18 6.71 4.54
N SER A 227 -11.23 7.00 5.44
CA SER A 227 -11.06 8.33 6.03
C SER A 227 -10.81 9.41 4.96
N THR A 228 -9.93 9.11 4.00
CA THR A 228 -9.60 10.00 2.89
C THR A 228 -10.81 10.25 2.00
N GLN A 229 -11.52 9.18 1.62
CA GLN A 229 -12.71 9.27 0.76
C GLN A 229 -13.82 10.09 1.44
N THR A 230 -14.11 9.80 2.71
CA THR A 230 -15.14 10.49 3.47
C THR A 230 -14.84 11.98 3.58
N LEU A 231 -13.59 12.35 3.88
CA LEU A 231 -13.22 13.75 4.01
C LEU A 231 -13.25 14.47 2.65
N ALA A 232 -12.74 13.85 1.58
CA ALA A 232 -12.79 14.42 0.23
C ALA A 232 -14.22 14.64 -0.25
N THR A 233 -15.11 13.66 -0.09
CA THR A 233 -16.52 13.80 -0.49
C THR A 233 -17.25 14.85 0.34
N LYS A 234 -17.04 14.89 1.66
CA LYS A 234 -17.64 15.94 2.52
C LYS A 234 -17.12 17.33 2.14
N LEU A 235 -15.83 17.47 1.86
CA LEU A 235 -15.23 18.73 1.43
C LEU A 235 -15.82 19.22 0.11
N GLU A 236 -15.96 18.33 -0.88
CA GLU A 236 -16.59 18.67 -2.17
C GLU A 236 -18.05 19.11 -1.97
N GLN A 237 -18.82 18.37 -1.16
CA GLN A 237 -20.19 18.75 -0.82
C GLN A 237 -20.26 20.11 -0.12
N SER A 238 -19.38 20.36 0.85
CA SER A 238 -19.31 21.66 1.54
C SER A 238 -19.00 22.81 0.58
N LEU A 239 -18.08 22.61 -0.36
CA LEU A 239 -17.77 23.61 -1.39
C LEU A 239 -18.98 23.89 -2.30
N ILE A 240 -19.69 22.85 -2.73
CA ILE A 240 -20.91 22.98 -3.56
C ILE A 240 -21.99 23.75 -2.79
N SER A 241 -22.25 23.38 -1.54
CA SER A 241 -23.21 24.08 -0.68
C SER A 241 -22.79 25.53 -0.46
N PHE A 242 -21.53 25.79 -0.17
CA PHE A 242 -21.02 27.15 0.01
C PHE A 242 -21.24 27.99 -1.25
N ASN A 243 -20.83 27.49 -2.42
CA ASN A 243 -21.03 28.16 -3.71
C ASN A 243 -22.50 28.50 -3.98
N SER A 244 -23.44 27.65 -3.56
CA SER A 244 -24.86 27.95 -3.71
C SER A 244 -25.34 29.12 -2.84
N LEU A 245 -24.75 29.27 -1.65
CA LEU A 245 -25.04 30.32 -0.68
C LEU A 245 -24.30 31.65 -0.97
N SER A 246 -23.20 31.60 -1.73
CA SER A 246 -22.30 32.73 -1.96
C SER A 246 -22.28 33.28 -3.39
N LYS A 247 -23.20 32.83 -4.27
CA LYS A 247 -23.15 33.09 -5.73
C LYS A 247 -22.87 34.55 -6.15
N SER A 248 -23.41 35.52 -5.43
CA SER A 248 -23.32 36.95 -5.76
C SER A 248 -22.11 37.66 -5.14
N VAL A 249 -21.37 37.00 -4.23
CA VAL A 249 -20.29 37.63 -3.46
C VAL A 249 -18.94 37.33 -4.11
N LYS A 250 -18.12 38.37 -4.32
CA LYS A 250 -16.80 38.29 -4.98
C LYS A 250 -15.63 38.71 -4.09
N SER A 251 -15.89 39.36 -2.96
CA SER A 251 -14.88 39.72 -1.97
C SER A 251 -15.12 38.97 -0.67
N PHE A 252 -14.06 38.48 -0.04
CA PHE A 252 -14.16 37.78 1.24
C PHE A 252 -14.74 38.68 2.35
N THR A 253 -14.46 39.98 2.31
CA THR A 253 -14.96 40.97 3.27
C THR A 253 -16.47 41.12 3.26
N ASP A 254 -17.10 40.78 2.13
CA ASP A 254 -18.52 41.02 1.89
C ASP A 254 -19.37 39.82 2.34
N PHE A 255 -18.73 38.74 2.78
CA PHE A 255 -19.40 37.60 3.40
C PHE A 255 -19.99 37.94 4.76
N SER A 256 -21.11 37.30 5.11
CA SER A 256 -21.57 37.25 6.50
C SER A 256 -20.55 36.53 7.39
N GLN A 257 -20.66 36.70 8.70
CA GLN A 257 -19.79 35.99 9.64
C GLN A 257 -19.90 34.46 9.46
N ASP A 258 -21.12 33.94 9.35
CA ASP A 258 -21.37 32.51 9.12
C ASP A 258 -20.74 32.01 7.82
N GLN A 259 -20.81 32.80 6.74
CA GLN A 259 -20.17 32.45 5.47
C GLN A 259 -18.64 32.43 5.59
N ARG A 260 -18.05 33.41 6.30
CA ARG A 260 -16.59 33.40 6.54
C ARG A 260 -16.17 32.20 7.38
N ASP A 261 -16.92 31.87 8.42
CA ASP A 261 -16.63 30.73 9.29
C ASP A 261 -16.80 29.40 8.55
N TYR A 262 -17.80 29.29 7.67
CA TYR A 262 -17.95 28.11 6.82
C TYR A 262 -16.79 27.97 5.84
N LEU A 263 -16.36 29.06 5.19
CA LEU A 263 -15.20 29.02 4.29
C LEU A 263 -13.91 28.66 5.03
N ARG A 264 -13.69 29.18 6.25
CA ARG A 264 -12.57 28.75 7.12
C ARG A 264 -12.60 27.26 7.40
N ALA A 265 -13.78 26.70 7.68
CA ALA A 265 -13.92 25.26 7.90
C ALA A 265 -13.57 24.45 6.64
N ILE A 266 -13.95 24.92 5.44
CA ILE A 266 -13.55 24.33 4.15
C ILE A 266 -12.02 24.33 4.01
N ILE A 267 -11.34 25.45 4.33
CA ILE A 267 -9.88 25.54 4.26
C ILE A 267 -9.21 24.59 5.26
N ASN A 268 -9.67 24.55 6.51
CA ASN A 268 -9.13 23.63 7.53
C ASN A 268 -9.31 22.16 7.13
N ASN A 269 -10.45 21.82 6.51
CA ASN A 269 -10.71 20.48 5.99
C ASN A 269 -9.84 20.16 4.76
N THR A 270 -9.52 21.17 3.94
CA THR A 270 -8.58 21.06 2.81
C THR A 270 -7.17 20.72 3.30
N GLU A 271 -6.68 21.46 4.31
CA GLU A 271 -5.39 21.18 4.96
C GLU A 271 -5.39 19.77 5.58
N SER A 272 -6.45 19.41 6.31
CA SER A 272 -6.61 18.09 6.91
C SER A 272 -6.63 16.95 5.89
N LEU A 273 -7.29 17.15 4.74
CA LEU A 273 -7.31 16.17 3.66
C LEU A 273 -5.92 15.97 3.06
N SER A 274 -5.19 17.05 2.80
CA SER A 274 -3.81 16.96 2.30
C SER A 274 -2.89 16.21 3.28
N ALA A 275 -3.08 16.40 4.59
CA ALA A 275 -2.30 15.69 5.61
C ALA A 275 -2.57 14.17 5.64
N LEU A 276 -3.77 13.71 5.26
CA LEU A 276 -4.06 12.27 5.13
C LEU A 276 -3.26 11.61 3.99
N PHE A 277 -2.78 12.38 3.01
CA PHE A 277 -1.95 11.84 1.93
C PHE A 277 -0.57 11.43 2.45
N MET A 278 -0.10 12.08 3.52
CA MET A 278 1.20 11.83 4.16
C MET A 278 1.12 10.77 5.27
N LYS A 279 -0.08 10.22 5.55
CA LYS A 279 -0.19 9.12 6.51
C LYS A 279 0.37 7.82 5.92
N GLU A 280 1.17 7.16 6.75
CA GLU A 280 1.87 5.91 6.46
C GLU A 280 1.26 4.73 7.23
N VAL A 281 1.66 3.53 6.85
CA VAL A 281 1.03 2.24 7.16
C VAL A 281 2.10 1.25 7.66
N GLY A 282 1.72 0.36 8.57
CA GLY A 282 2.56 -0.75 9.05
C GLY A 282 3.48 -0.37 10.19
N LYS A 283 2.89 0.13 11.28
CA LYS A 283 3.56 0.33 12.58
C LYS A 283 3.46 -0.89 13.47
#